data_AF-A0A9P1C2K3-F1
#
_entry.id   AF-A0A9P1C2K3-F1
#
_cell.length_a   1.000
_cell.length_b   1.000
_cell.length_c   1.000
_cell.angle_alpha   90.00
_cell.angle_beta   90.00
_cell.angle_gamma   90.00
#
_symmetry.space_group_name_H-M   'P 1'
#
loop_
_entity.id
_entity.type
_entity.pdbx_description
1 polymer ?
#
loop_
_entity_poly.entity_id
_entity_poly.type
_entity_poly.pdbx_seq_one_letter_code
_entity_poly.pdbx_strand_id
1 'polypeptide(L)'
;VGAGWRRETTSRGLLNQLAIYRSGLGQAEMQDVELCQLHRSEMDSEDPTVCLRFEPITNDVYLVALIVVVSLLVVAAFMSGVAFVVSTANAKRRLLKEKEDALENTVTKGLATIRQLGYPMALIGAKDFMNLNSEELQRCHEGLRDIGLLRVLDTTEEISYFHNMENVIVFFSYHWPSWNRLGPDDVQRHAMVHSLHLFAEKNGVDLEHVWVWLDIISIPQKHRGIQLLAINSLYVYAYSVDALIIIAPETVHQQTGQELGIDSYKNRVWTRVEQVAHLSAHGIDSLYYYTPTGLEVVDKKWLMDVI
;
A
#
# COMPACT_ATOMS: atom_id res chain seq x y z
N VAL A 1 66.10 3.25 36.29
CA VAL A 1 67.03 4.37 36.62
C VAL A 1 68.50 3.91 36.67
N GLY A 2 68.86 2.89 37.47
CA GLY A 2 70.26 2.43 37.61
C GLY A 2 70.97 1.98 36.32
N ALA A 3 70.25 1.41 35.35
CA ALA A 3 70.83 0.99 34.06
C ALA A 3 71.14 2.15 33.09
N GLY A 4 70.46 3.30 33.25
CA GLY A 4 70.73 4.51 32.46
C GLY A 4 71.99 5.22 32.94
N TRP A 5 72.13 5.33 34.26
CA TRP A 5 73.30 5.91 34.91
C TRP A 5 74.59 5.19 34.58
N ARG A 6 74.61 3.86 34.74
CA ARG A 6 75.80 3.05 34.46
C ARG A 6 76.29 3.23 33.02
N ARG A 7 75.37 3.45 32.07
CA ARG A 7 75.69 3.69 30.65
C ARG A 7 76.33 5.06 30.42
N GLU A 8 75.79 6.11 31.03
CA GLU A 8 76.27 7.49 30.88
C GLU A 8 77.60 7.74 31.60
N THR A 9 77.79 7.16 32.79
CA THR A 9 79.06 7.23 33.52
C THR A 9 80.18 6.47 32.81
N THR A 10 79.84 5.34 32.17
CA THR A 10 80.77 4.57 31.35
C THR A 10 81.13 5.31 30.06
N SER A 11 80.16 5.91 29.36
CA SER A 11 80.41 6.64 28.10
C SER A 11 81.30 7.88 28.30
N ARG A 12 81.27 8.49 29.49
CA ARG A 12 82.13 9.64 29.84
C ARG A 12 83.48 9.26 30.46
N GLY A 13 83.75 7.98 30.68
CA GLY A 13 85.04 7.49 31.22
C GLY A 13 85.29 7.82 32.70
N LEU A 14 84.26 8.13 33.49
CA LEU A 14 84.38 8.68 34.85
C LEU A 14 84.41 7.60 35.97
N LEU A 15 84.44 6.31 35.61
CA LEU A 15 84.39 5.20 36.56
C LEU A 15 85.55 5.21 37.57
N ASN A 16 86.75 5.58 37.13
CA ASN A 16 87.92 5.66 38.01
C ASN A 16 87.81 6.80 39.02
N GLN A 17 87.17 7.93 38.65
CA GLN A 17 86.96 9.05 39.56
C GLN A 17 85.97 8.68 40.68
N LEU A 18 84.93 7.90 40.38
CA LEU A 18 83.99 7.40 41.39
C LEU A 18 84.64 6.44 42.38
N ALA A 19 85.54 5.57 41.91
CA ALA A 19 86.29 4.67 42.80
C ALA A 19 87.22 5.44 43.75
N ILE A 20 87.91 6.48 43.24
CA ILE A 20 88.75 7.37 44.05
C ILE A 20 87.90 8.15 45.06
N TYR A 21 86.77 8.70 44.62
CA TYR A 21 85.86 9.47 45.48
C TYR A 21 85.25 8.60 46.59
N ARG A 22 84.84 7.37 46.25
CA ARG A 22 84.37 6.36 47.22
C ARG A 22 85.42 6.04 48.28
N SER A 23 86.68 5.88 47.86
CA SER A 23 87.80 5.64 48.78
C SER A 23 88.07 6.86 49.67
N GLY A 24 87.95 8.08 49.14
CA GLY A 24 88.16 9.33 49.90
C GLY A 24 87.12 9.55 51.01
N LEU A 25 85.90 9.07 50.82
CA LEU A 25 84.83 9.12 51.82
C LEU A 25 84.87 7.95 52.82
N GLY A 26 85.76 6.97 52.63
CA GLY A 26 85.86 5.79 53.50
C GLY A 26 84.67 4.81 53.40
N GLN A 27 83.86 4.91 52.34
CA GLN A 27 82.63 4.13 52.18
C GLN A 27 82.72 3.14 51.00
N ALA A 28 83.64 2.17 51.11
CA ALA A 28 83.97 1.23 50.04
C ALA A 28 82.80 0.32 49.58
N GLU A 29 81.78 0.12 50.41
CA GLU A 29 80.63 -0.74 50.10
C GLU A 29 79.42 0.00 49.53
N MET A 30 79.46 1.33 49.46
CA MET A 30 78.33 2.14 49.00
C MET A 30 78.10 1.96 47.50
N GLN A 31 76.86 1.63 47.09
CA GLN A 31 76.55 1.42 45.67
C GLN A 31 76.70 2.72 44.88
N ASP A 32 77.03 2.62 43.58
CA ASP A 32 77.25 3.80 42.71
C ASP A 32 76.08 4.80 42.76
N VAL A 33 74.85 4.31 42.92
CA VAL A 33 73.63 5.13 43.00
C VAL A 33 73.57 5.92 44.30
N GLU A 34 73.91 5.30 45.43
CA GLU A 34 73.91 5.93 46.75
C GLU A 34 75.03 6.97 46.84
N LEU A 35 76.22 6.63 46.32
CA LEU A 35 77.36 7.55 46.25
C LEU A 35 77.03 8.79 45.42
N CYS A 36 76.33 8.61 44.31
CA CYS A 36 75.91 9.71 43.46
C CYS A 36 74.81 10.57 44.11
N GLN A 37 73.91 9.97 44.89
CA GLN A 37 72.89 10.72 45.65
C GLN A 37 73.52 11.54 46.76
N LEU A 38 74.49 10.98 47.49
CA LEU A 38 75.26 11.67 48.52
C LEU A 38 76.09 12.82 47.93
N HIS A 39 76.83 12.54 46.85
CA HIS A 39 77.59 13.58 46.15
C HIS A 39 76.67 14.70 45.69
N ARG A 40 75.50 14.36 45.15
CA ARG A 40 74.53 15.37 44.73
C ARG A 40 73.96 16.17 45.89
N SER A 41 73.63 15.56 47.04
CA SER A 41 73.12 16.33 48.18
C SER A 41 74.12 17.33 48.72
N GLU A 42 75.41 16.96 48.70
CA GLU A 42 76.51 17.86 49.07
C GLU A 42 76.67 18.97 48.03
N MET A 43 76.79 18.62 46.74
CA MET A 43 77.00 19.62 45.68
C MET A 43 75.79 20.55 45.49
N ASP A 44 74.55 20.05 45.60
CA ASP A 44 73.34 20.87 45.52
C ASP A 44 73.22 21.86 46.70
N SER A 45 73.91 21.59 47.83
CA SER A 45 73.98 22.51 48.98
C SER A 45 74.97 23.66 48.76
N GLU A 46 75.99 23.46 47.94
CA GLU A 46 77.00 24.46 47.60
C GLU A 46 76.65 25.24 46.32
N ASP A 47 76.29 24.53 45.24
CA ASP A 47 75.87 25.10 43.96
C ASP A 47 74.96 24.11 43.19
N PRO A 48 73.64 24.39 43.11
CA PRO A 48 72.66 23.50 42.48
C PRO A 48 72.81 23.40 40.95
N THR A 49 73.75 24.12 40.33
CA THR A 49 73.97 24.09 38.87
C THR A 49 75.02 23.06 38.43
N VAL A 50 75.81 22.52 39.37
CA VAL A 50 76.94 21.62 39.05
C VAL A 50 76.47 20.25 38.55
N CYS A 51 75.34 19.74 39.06
CA CYS A 51 74.79 18.44 38.67
C CYS A 51 73.58 18.60 37.73
N LEU A 52 73.73 18.27 36.44
CA LEU A 52 72.61 18.22 35.49
C LEU A 52 71.56 17.19 35.94
N ARG A 53 70.31 17.63 36.09
CA ARG A 53 69.18 16.77 36.49
C ARG A 53 68.92 15.73 35.41
N PHE A 54 69.07 14.45 35.76
CA PHE A 54 68.60 13.34 34.91
C PHE A 54 67.06 13.36 34.89
N GLU A 55 66.47 13.90 33.82
CA GLU A 55 65.05 13.78 33.54
C GLU A 55 64.82 12.55 32.67
N PRO A 56 64.14 11.49 33.17
CA PRO A 56 63.79 10.35 32.32
C PRO A 56 62.87 10.86 31.21
N ILE A 57 63.16 10.49 29.96
CA ILE A 57 62.38 10.88 28.77
C ILE A 57 60.91 10.53 29.01
N THR A 58 60.07 11.54 29.28
CA THR A 58 58.64 11.42 29.60
C THR A 58 57.76 11.15 28.37
N ASN A 59 58.36 11.09 27.18
CA ASN A 59 57.64 10.97 25.91
C ASN A 59 56.92 9.61 25.70
N ASP A 60 57.33 8.54 26.37
CA ASP A 60 56.72 7.21 26.18
C ASP A 60 55.31 7.11 26.77
N VAL A 61 55.04 7.78 27.90
CA VAL A 61 53.73 7.70 28.56
C VAL A 61 52.65 8.42 27.74
N TYR A 62 52.99 9.58 27.16
CA TYR A 62 52.07 10.34 26.31
C TYR A 62 51.80 9.66 24.98
N LEU A 63 52.81 9.02 24.38
CA LEU A 63 52.64 8.27 23.14
C LEU A 63 51.73 7.05 23.33
N VAL A 64 51.94 6.27 24.41
CA VAL A 64 51.09 5.13 24.73
C VAL A 64 49.66 5.57 25.02
N ALA A 65 49.46 6.64 25.79
CA ALA A 65 48.14 7.21 26.06
C ALA A 65 47.42 7.64 24.78
N LEU A 66 48.12 8.30 23.85
CA LEU A 66 47.57 8.72 22.56
C LEU A 66 47.10 7.52 21.71
N ILE A 67 47.92 6.46 21.63
CA ILE A 67 47.57 5.24 20.87
C ILE A 67 46.31 4.59 21.43
N VAL A 68 46.18 4.50 22.77
CA VAL A 68 44.99 3.93 23.41
C VAL A 68 43.74 4.75 23.08
N VAL A 69 43.82 6.08 23.19
CA VAL A 69 42.69 6.98 22.88
C VAL A 69 42.28 6.85 21.42
N VAL A 70 43.23 6.88 20.47
CA VAL A 70 42.94 6.74 19.04
C VAL A 70 42.31 5.37 18.74
N SER A 71 42.83 4.30 19.35
CA SER A 71 42.28 2.95 19.15
C SER A 71 40.84 2.85 19.65
N LEU A 72 40.53 3.43 20.81
CA LEU A 72 39.17 3.47 21.35
C LEU A 72 38.22 4.26 20.45
N LEU A 73 38.66 5.39 19.88
CA LEU A 73 37.87 6.18 18.95
C LEU A 73 37.56 5.42 17.65
N VAL A 74 38.54 4.69 17.12
CA VAL A 74 38.33 3.85 15.92
C VAL A 74 37.33 2.73 16.18
N VAL A 75 37.45 2.05 17.32
CA VAL A 75 36.49 1.00 17.71
C VAL A 75 35.09 1.58 17.91
N ALA A 76 34.96 2.73 18.58
CA ALA A 76 33.68 3.39 18.78
C ALA A 76 33.04 3.83 17.45
N ALA A 77 33.83 4.37 16.52
CA ALA A 77 33.35 4.75 15.19
C ALA A 77 32.87 3.53 14.39
N PHE A 78 33.63 2.43 14.43
CA PHE A 78 33.26 1.18 13.77
C PHE A 78 31.97 0.59 14.35
N MET A 79 31.86 0.49 15.68
CA MET A 79 30.66 0.02 16.36
C MET A 79 29.44 0.88 16.05
N SER A 80 29.61 2.21 16.00
CA SER A 80 28.55 3.15 15.63
C SER A 80 28.10 2.96 14.17
N GLY A 81 29.05 2.74 13.25
CA GLY A 81 28.75 2.45 11.84
C GLY A 81 27.97 1.15 11.68
N VAL A 82 28.40 0.08 12.35
CA VAL A 82 27.68 -1.22 12.34
C VAL A 82 26.28 -1.06 12.93
N ALA A 83 26.14 -0.38 14.07
CA ALA A 83 24.85 -0.13 14.70
C ALA A 83 23.92 0.67 13.78
N PHE A 84 24.44 1.69 13.07
CA PHE A 84 23.68 2.47 12.10
C PHE A 84 23.21 1.64 10.90
N VAL A 85 24.08 0.78 10.34
CA VAL A 85 23.71 -0.11 9.23
C VAL A 85 22.63 -1.11 9.68
N VAL A 86 22.80 -1.73 10.85
CA VAL A 86 21.82 -2.69 11.39
C VAL A 86 20.48 -2.01 11.70
N SER A 87 20.50 -0.83 12.34
CA SER A 87 19.27 -0.09 12.65
C SER A 87 18.53 0.34 11.38
N THR A 88 19.27 0.80 10.36
CA THR A 88 18.71 1.20 9.07
C THR A 88 18.14 0.00 8.31
N ALA A 89 18.85 -1.14 8.31
CA ALA A 89 18.37 -2.37 7.69
C ALA A 89 17.11 -2.90 8.38
N ASN A 90 17.06 -2.88 9.70
CA ASN A 90 15.88 -3.28 10.49
C ASN A 90 14.71 -2.32 10.27
N ALA A 91 14.95 -1.01 10.22
CA ALA A 91 13.92 -0.01 9.89
C ALA A 91 13.35 -0.23 8.49
N LYS A 92 14.21 -0.49 7.49
CA LYS A 92 13.78 -0.79 6.12
C LYS A 92 12.96 -2.07 6.05
N ARG A 93 13.38 -3.14 6.73
CA ARG A 93 12.62 -4.40 6.82
C ARG A 93 11.26 -4.19 7.48
N ARG A 94 11.21 -3.39 8.55
CA ARG A 94 9.96 -3.04 9.22
C ARG A 94 9.00 -2.29 8.30
N LEU A 95 9.47 -1.28 7.58
CA LEU A 95 8.66 -0.54 6.61
C LEU A 95 8.14 -1.41 5.45
N LEU A 96 8.98 -2.32 4.95
CA LEU A 96 8.55 -3.27 3.91
C LEU A 96 7.46 -4.19 4.44
N LYS A 97 7.63 -4.73 5.65
CA LYS A 97 6.62 -5.55 6.30
C LYS A 97 5.33 -4.77 6.55
N GLU A 98 5.41 -3.55 7.07
CA GLU A 98 4.23 -2.69 7.28
C GLU A 98 3.48 -2.41 5.96
N LYS A 99 4.21 -2.25 4.85
CA LYS A 99 3.61 -2.08 3.51
C LYS A 99 2.94 -3.37 3.01
N GLU A 100 3.58 -4.52 3.19
CA GLU A 100 3.01 -5.83 2.83
C GLU A 100 1.76 -6.13 3.66
N ASP A 101 1.83 -5.96 4.99
CA ASP A 101 0.70 -6.12 5.90
C ASP A 101 -0.45 -5.16 5.52
N ALA A 102 -0.15 -3.91 5.15
CA ALA A 102 -1.17 -2.95 4.69
C ALA A 102 -1.82 -3.35 3.36
N LEU A 103 -1.04 -3.90 2.42
CA LEU A 103 -1.55 -4.41 1.16
C LEU A 103 -2.44 -5.65 1.39
N GLU A 104 -1.96 -6.61 2.18
CA GLU A 104 -2.71 -7.83 2.52
C GLU A 104 -4.02 -7.49 3.24
N ASN A 105 -3.99 -6.54 4.18
CA ASN A 105 -5.19 -6.05 4.85
C ASN A 105 -6.15 -5.37 3.89
N THR A 106 -5.65 -4.57 2.95
CA THR A 106 -6.47 -3.93 1.91
C THR A 106 -7.14 -4.98 1.02
N VAL A 107 -6.39 -5.98 0.56
CA VAL A 107 -6.90 -7.08 -0.27
C VAL A 107 -7.92 -7.91 0.50
N THR A 108 -7.62 -8.30 1.74
CA THR A 108 -8.51 -9.11 2.58
C THR A 108 -9.81 -8.38 2.89
N LYS A 109 -9.75 -7.08 3.22
CA LYS A 109 -10.95 -6.25 3.38
C LYS A 109 -11.73 -6.15 2.07
N GLY A 110 -11.06 -5.94 0.95
CA GLY A 110 -11.70 -5.93 -0.37
C GLY A 110 -12.43 -7.24 -0.66
N LEU A 111 -11.79 -8.39 -0.40
CA LEU A 111 -12.39 -9.72 -0.58
C LEU A 111 -13.57 -9.96 0.36
N ALA A 112 -13.50 -9.50 1.60
CA ALA A 112 -14.62 -9.59 2.55
C ALA A 112 -15.83 -8.77 2.08
N THR A 113 -15.59 -7.57 1.54
CA THR A 113 -16.66 -6.73 0.95
C THR A 113 -17.24 -7.35 -0.32
N ILE A 114 -16.43 -8.06 -1.12
CA ILE A 114 -16.92 -8.77 -2.34
C ILE A 114 -17.84 -9.95 -2.00
N ARG A 115 -17.67 -10.57 -0.83
CA ARG A 115 -18.47 -11.72 -0.42
C ARG A 115 -19.79 -11.37 0.27
N GLN A 116 -20.00 -10.10 0.63
CA GLN A 116 -21.19 -9.67 1.33
C GLN A 116 -21.91 -8.61 0.53
N LEU A 117 -23.22 -8.80 0.36
CA LEU A 117 -24.07 -7.78 -0.22
C LEU A 117 -24.17 -6.60 0.76
N GLY A 118 -23.50 -5.48 0.47
CA GLY A 118 -23.54 -4.29 1.32
C GLY A 118 -24.92 -3.61 1.37
N TYR A 119 -25.77 -3.92 0.38
CA TYR A 119 -27.18 -3.57 0.31
C TYR A 119 -27.94 -4.67 -0.46
N PRO A 120 -29.20 -5.00 -0.12
CA PRO A 120 -30.03 -5.97 -0.83
C PRO A 120 -30.16 -5.73 -2.34
N MET A 121 -30.18 -6.80 -3.13
CA MET A 121 -30.40 -6.71 -4.58
C MET A 121 -31.90 -6.56 -4.83
N ALA A 122 -32.30 -5.35 -5.25
CA ALA A 122 -33.67 -5.08 -5.67
C ALA A 122 -33.83 -5.30 -7.18
N LEU A 123 -34.83 -6.09 -7.56
CA LEU A 123 -35.15 -6.50 -8.92
C LEU A 123 -36.61 -6.19 -9.23
N ILE A 124 -36.94 -6.05 -10.50
CA ILE A 124 -38.32 -5.99 -11.00
C ILE A 124 -38.55 -7.12 -12.00
N GLY A 125 -39.75 -7.70 -12.04
CA GLY A 125 -40.09 -8.67 -13.09
C GLY A 125 -40.05 -8.01 -14.47
N ALA A 126 -39.57 -8.71 -15.50
CA ALA A 126 -39.47 -8.16 -16.85
C ALA A 126 -40.84 -7.68 -17.37
N LYS A 127 -41.92 -8.42 -17.11
CA LYS A 127 -43.28 -8.02 -17.50
C LYS A 127 -43.72 -6.71 -16.85
N ASP A 128 -43.49 -6.57 -15.55
CA ASP A 128 -43.80 -5.33 -14.83
C ASP A 128 -42.97 -4.18 -15.37
N PHE A 129 -41.67 -4.38 -15.58
CA PHE A 129 -40.77 -3.37 -16.15
C PHE A 129 -41.24 -2.89 -17.53
N MET A 130 -41.63 -3.79 -18.42
CA MET A 130 -42.12 -3.44 -19.76
C MET A 130 -43.43 -2.64 -19.72
N ASN A 131 -44.27 -2.89 -18.70
CA ASN A 131 -45.54 -2.20 -18.51
C ASN A 131 -45.37 -0.80 -17.90
N LEU A 132 -44.27 -0.52 -17.20
CA LEU A 132 -44.00 0.80 -16.64
C LEU A 132 -43.76 1.83 -17.72
N ASN A 133 -44.42 2.98 -17.63
CA ASN A 133 -44.10 4.14 -18.46
C ASN A 133 -42.92 4.95 -17.88
N SER A 134 -42.42 5.93 -18.65
CA SER A 134 -41.26 6.75 -18.25
C SER A 134 -41.50 7.59 -16.99
N GLU A 135 -42.74 8.00 -16.70
CA GLU A 135 -43.08 8.76 -15.48
C GLU A 135 -43.08 7.85 -14.24
N GLU A 136 -43.58 6.63 -14.39
CA GLU A 136 -43.57 5.62 -13.31
C GLU A 136 -42.15 5.18 -12.99
N LEU A 137 -41.32 4.95 -14.00
CA LEU A 137 -39.90 4.60 -13.82
C LEU A 137 -39.13 5.71 -13.09
N GLN A 138 -39.47 6.98 -13.35
CA GLN A 138 -38.89 8.14 -12.65
C GLN A 138 -39.29 8.24 -11.18
N ARG A 139 -40.25 7.45 -10.69
CA ARG A 139 -40.51 7.33 -9.25
C ARG A 139 -39.36 6.60 -8.52
N CYS A 140 -38.42 6.03 -9.28
CA CYS A 140 -37.20 5.39 -8.80
C CYS A 140 -37.46 4.20 -7.86
N HIS A 141 -36.37 3.70 -7.27
CA HIS A 141 -36.37 2.64 -6.28
C HIS A 141 -37.47 2.81 -5.22
N GLU A 142 -37.53 3.96 -4.53
CA GLU A 142 -38.48 4.15 -3.44
C GLU A 142 -39.93 4.10 -3.93
N GLY A 143 -40.23 4.71 -5.08
CA GLY A 143 -41.58 4.70 -5.63
C GLY A 143 -42.06 3.32 -6.03
N LEU A 144 -41.20 2.52 -6.66
CA LEU A 144 -41.54 1.15 -7.07
C LEU A 144 -41.57 0.17 -5.89
N ARG A 145 -40.69 0.37 -4.90
CA ARG A 145 -40.71 -0.37 -3.64
C ARG A 145 -42.02 -0.16 -2.89
N ASP A 146 -42.45 1.10 -2.77
CA ASP A 146 -43.62 1.47 -1.95
C ASP A 146 -44.95 0.94 -2.54
N ILE A 147 -44.98 0.65 -3.85
CA ILE A 147 -46.11 -0.02 -4.53
C ILE A 147 -45.95 -1.54 -4.66
N GLY A 148 -44.87 -2.11 -4.11
CA GLY A 148 -44.66 -3.57 -4.05
C GLY A 148 -44.22 -4.23 -5.36
N LEU A 149 -43.68 -3.48 -6.33
CA LEU A 149 -43.19 -4.06 -7.59
C LEU A 149 -41.76 -4.62 -7.52
N LEU A 150 -41.02 -4.32 -6.45
CA LEU A 150 -39.64 -4.78 -6.32
C LEU A 150 -39.54 -6.08 -5.52
N ARG A 151 -38.84 -7.06 -6.10
CA ARG A 151 -38.35 -8.24 -5.40
C ARG A 151 -36.99 -7.93 -4.80
N VAL A 152 -36.82 -8.17 -3.51
CA VAL A 152 -35.57 -7.92 -2.80
C VAL A 152 -34.93 -9.26 -2.43
N LEU A 153 -33.63 -9.39 -2.71
CA LEU A 153 -32.79 -10.51 -2.34
C LEU A 153 -31.71 -9.98 -1.39
N ASP A 154 -31.81 -10.33 -0.10
CA ASP A 154 -31.01 -9.73 0.97
C ASP A 154 -29.60 -10.32 1.06
N THR A 155 -29.40 -11.54 0.54
CA THR A 155 -28.15 -12.29 0.67
C THR A 155 -27.71 -12.94 -0.64
N THR A 156 -26.43 -13.29 -0.74
CA THR A 156 -25.90 -14.03 -1.89
C THR A 156 -26.46 -15.45 -2.00
N GLU A 157 -26.85 -16.04 -0.87
CA GLU A 157 -27.53 -17.32 -0.80
C GLU A 157 -28.94 -17.22 -1.39
N GLU A 158 -29.66 -16.13 -1.13
CA GLU A 158 -30.96 -15.86 -1.74
C GLU A 158 -30.86 -15.65 -3.25
N ILE A 159 -29.81 -14.96 -3.73
CA ILE A 159 -29.53 -14.84 -5.17
C ILE A 159 -29.28 -16.22 -5.78
N SER A 160 -28.48 -17.05 -5.13
CA SER A 160 -28.20 -18.42 -5.60
C SER A 160 -29.46 -19.28 -5.64
N TYR A 161 -30.32 -19.19 -4.61
CA TYR A 161 -31.61 -19.86 -4.59
C TYR A 161 -32.55 -19.34 -5.69
N PHE A 162 -32.48 -18.03 -5.98
CA PHE A 162 -33.27 -17.40 -7.03
C PHE A 162 -32.95 -17.98 -8.42
N HIS A 163 -31.66 -18.14 -8.74
CA HIS A 163 -31.22 -18.82 -9.97
C HIS A 163 -31.63 -20.29 -10.01
N ASN A 164 -31.57 -21.00 -8.88
CA ASN A 164 -32.00 -22.40 -8.80
C ASN A 164 -33.50 -22.61 -9.05
N MET A 165 -34.31 -21.56 -8.96
CA MET A 165 -35.73 -21.56 -9.34
C MET A 165 -35.94 -21.20 -10.83
N GLU A 166 -34.90 -21.33 -11.66
CA GLU A 166 -34.90 -21.03 -13.10
C GLU A 166 -35.19 -19.55 -13.42
N ASN A 167 -35.05 -18.65 -12.45
CA ASN A 167 -35.11 -17.21 -12.71
C ASN A 167 -33.77 -16.71 -13.24
N VAL A 168 -33.85 -15.81 -14.21
CA VAL A 168 -32.71 -15.20 -14.89
C VAL A 168 -32.69 -13.70 -14.58
N ILE A 169 -31.54 -13.18 -14.17
CA ILE A 169 -31.34 -11.77 -13.88
C ILE A 169 -30.59 -11.10 -15.03
N VAL A 170 -31.22 -10.08 -15.62
CA VAL A 170 -30.66 -9.22 -16.65
C VAL A 170 -30.27 -7.88 -16.03
N PHE A 171 -29.00 -7.53 -16.12
CA PHE A 171 -28.47 -6.21 -15.76
C PHE A 171 -28.47 -5.30 -16.98
N PHE A 172 -29.19 -4.18 -16.91
CA PHE A 172 -29.05 -3.13 -17.91
C PHE A 172 -27.96 -2.13 -17.54
N SER A 173 -26.88 -2.10 -18.32
CA SER A 173 -25.86 -1.07 -18.22
C SER A 173 -26.07 -0.03 -19.30
N TYR A 174 -26.23 1.22 -18.89
CA TYR A 174 -26.55 2.33 -19.79
C TYR A 174 -25.94 3.62 -19.26
N HIS A 175 -25.99 4.66 -20.08
CA HIS A 175 -25.52 5.99 -19.68
C HIS A 175 -26.70 6.88 -19.29
N TRP A 176 -26.55 7.70 -18.25
CA TRP A 176 -27.58 8.68 -17.91
C TRP A 176 -27.55 9.85 -18.91
N PRO A 177 -28.66 10.15 -19.61
CA PRO A 177 -28.73 11.22 -20.60
C PRO A 177 -29.07 12.59 -19.99
N SER A 178 -29.22 12.68 -18.67
CA SER A 178 -29.54 13.93 -17.98
C SER A 178 -29.00 13.92 -16.55
N TRP A 179 -28.67 15.11 -16.03
CA TRP A 179 -28.42 15.32 -14.59
C TRP A 179 -29.69 15.64 -13.80
N ASN A 180 -30.75 16.08 -14.48
CA ASN A 180 -31.98 16.58 -13.85
C ASN A 180 -33.12 15.57 -13.96
N ARG A 181 -33.08 14.68 -14.96
CA ARG A 181 -33.98 13.55 -15.10
C ARG A 181 -33.21 12.31 -14.69
N LEU A 182 -33.75 11.58 -13.73
CA LEU A 182 -33.18 10.32 -13.29
C LEU A 182 -33.49 9.24 -14.32
N GLY A 183 -32.53 8.36 -14.58
CA GLY A 183 -32.77 7.12 -15.33
C GLY A 183 -32.70 7.26 -16.84
N PRO A 184 -33.17 6.24 -17.59
CA PRO A 184 -33.11 6.26 -19.04
C PRO A 184 -34.08 7.27 -19.66
N ASP A 185 -33.71 7.77 -20.83
CA ASP A 185 -34.66 8.47 -21.70
C ASP A 185 -35.60 7.47 -22.40
N ASP A 186 -36.51 7.99 -23.22
CA ASP A 186 -37.49 7.15 -23.89
C ASP A 186 -36.83 6.26 -24.95
N VAL A 187 -35.77 6.72 -25.63
CA VAL A 187 -35.05 5.93 -26.64
C VAL A 187 -34.39 4.71 -25.98
N GLN A 188 -33.69 4.93 -24.87
CA GLN A 188 -33.06 3.89 -24.08
C GLN A 188 -34.10 2.94 -23.46
N ARG A 189 -35.23 3.44 -22.96
CA ARG A 189 -36.30 2.59 -22.43
C ARG A 189 -36.88 1.67 -23.52
N HIS A 190 -37.15 2.18 -24.71
CA HIS A 190 -37.62 1.34 -25.82
C HIS A 190 -36.58 0.28 -26.21
N ALA A 191 -35.29 0.64 -26.23
CA ALA A 191 -34.21 -0.30 -26.45
C ALA A 191 -34.14 -1.39 -25.36
N MET A 192 -34.29 -1.02 -24.08
CA MET A 192 -34.34 -1.98 -22.96
C MET A 192 -35.49 -2.97 -23.12
N VAL A 193 -36.71 -2.49 -23.38
CA VAL A 193 -37.89 -3.36 -23.58
C VAL A 193 -37.69 -4.30 -24.76
N HIS A 194 -37.23 -3.78 -25.91
CA HIS A 194 -36.96 -4.60 -27.08
C HIS A 194 -35.87 -5.65 -26.80
N SER A 195 -34.82 -5.27 -26.07
CA SER A 195 -33.74 -6.20 -25.71
C SER A 195 -34.19 -7.35 -24.82
N LEU A 196 -35.20 -7.17 -23.96
CA LEU A 196 -35.76 -8.29 -23.16
C LEU A 196 -36.41 -9.33 -24.04
N HIS A 197 -37.18 -8.90 -25.05
CA HIS A 197 -37.79 -9.82 -26.02
C HIS A 197 -36.72 -10.59 -26.80
N LEU A 198 -35.71 -9.87 -27.31
CA LEU A 198 -34.59 -10.49 -28.02
C LEU A 198 -33.81 -11.47 -27.14
N PHE A 199 -33.58 -11.11 -25.87
CA PHE A 199 -32.88 -11.95 -24.91
C PHE A 199 -33.67 -13.23 -24.59
N ALA A 200 -34.97 -13.10 -24.33
CA ALA A 200 -35.87 -14.21 -24.06
C ALA A 200 -35.95 -15.18 -25.25
N GLU A 201 -36.10 -14.66 -26.47
CA GLU A 201 -36.11 -15.47 -27.70
C GLU A 201 -34.78 -16.19 -27.92
N LYS A 202 -33.66 -15.46 -27.81
CA LYS A 202 -32.32 -16.00 -28.05
C LYS A 202 -31.94 -17.13 -27.08
N ASN A 203 -32.35 -17.01 -25.82
CA ASN A 203 -31.99 -17.96 -24.76
C ASN A 203 -33.10 -18.98 -24.45
N GLY A 204 -34.27 -18.87 -25.08
CA GLY A 204 -35.40 -19.78 -24.85
C GLY A 204 -35.98 -19.67 -23.44
N VAL A 205 -35.97 -18.47 -22.84
CA VAL A 205 -36.45 -18.20 -21.47
C VAL A 205 -37.79 -17.46 -21.54
N ASP A 206 -38.77 -17.85 -20.72
CA ASP A 206 -40.03 -17.10 -20.60
C ASP A 206 -39.78 -15.77 -19.84
N LEU A 207 -40.38 -14.69 -20.32
CA LEU A 207 -40.32 -13.37 -19.69
C LEU A 207 -40.90 -13.35 -18.26
N GLU A 208 -41.71 -14.33 -17.85
CA GLU A 208 -42.11 -14.53 -16.44
C GLU A 208 -40.92 -14.85 -15.52
N HIS A 209 -39.90 -15.52 -16.05
CA HIS A 209 -38.70 -15.91 -15.32
C HIS A 209 -37.55 -14.90 -15.50
N VAL A 210 -37.74 -13.84 -16.27
CA VAL A 210 -36.73 -12.79 -16.46
C VAL A 210 -36.95 -11.66 -15.47
N TRP A 211 -35.89 -11.28 -14.78
CA TRP A 211 -35.87 -10.20 -13.79
C TRP A 211 -34.84 -9.16 -14.19
N VAL A 212 -35.16 -7.89 -13.96
CA VAL A 212 -34.34 -6.78 -14.37
C VAL A 212 -33.68 -6.13 -13.16
N TRP A 213 -32.37 -5.98 -13.25
CA TRP A 213 -31.61 -5.06 -12.42
C TRP A 213 -31.31 -3.80 -13.24
N LEU A 214 -31.74 -2.65 -12.74
CA LEU A 214 -31.54 -1.34 -13.37
C LEU A 214 -31.28 -0.31 -12.28
N ASP A 215 -30.18 0.43 -12.38
CA ASP A 215 -29.68 1.28 -11.30
C ASP A 215 -30.72 2.23 -10.66
N ILE A 216 -31.58 2.90 -11.42
CA ILE A 216 -32.57 3.85 -10.90
C ILE A 216 -33.62 3.18 -10.01
N ILE A 217 -33.93 1.90 -10.25
CA ILE A 217 -34.92 1.13 -9.47
C ILE A 217 -34.25 0.20 -8.45
N SER A 218 -33.03 -0.24 -8.72
CA SER A 218 -32.30 -1.17 -7.86
C SER A 218 -31.45 -0.47 -6.80
N ILE A 219 -31.09 0.80 -7.02
CA ILE A 219 -30.34 1.64 -6.09
C ILE A 219 -31.27 2.71 -5.50
N PRO A 220 -31.40 2.81 -4.16
CA PRO A 220 -32.13 3.90 -3.50
C PRO A 220 -31.63 5.28 -3.92
N GLN A 221 -32.54 6.20 -4.28
CA GLN A 221 -32.18 7.52 -4.80
C GLN A 221 -32.39 8.64 -3.77
N LYS A 222 -33.22 8.43 -2.75
CA LYS A 222 -33.61 9.49 -1.78
C LYS A 222 -32.66 9.61 -0.59
N HIS A 223 -32.08 8.51 -0.13
CA HIS A 223 -31.21 8.52 1.05
C HIS A 223 -29.76 8.22 0.69
N ARG A 224 -28.88 9.24 0.76
CA ARG A 224 -27.48 9.15 0.31
C ARG A 224 -26.65 8.05 0.98
N GLY A 225 -26.84 7.81 2.29
CA GLY A 225 -26.11 6.75 3.00
C GLY A 225 -26.41 5.35 2.44
N ILE A 226 -27.70 5.00 2.35
CA ILE A 226 -28.17 3.75 1.75
C ILE A 226 -27.79 3.68 0.25
N GLN A 227 -27.94 4.77 -0.50
CA GLN A 227 -27.49 4.84 -1.89
C GLN A 227 -26.01 4.46 -2.03
N LEU A 228 -25.14 4.97 -1.13
CA LEU A 228 -23.72 4.65 -1.15
C LEU A 228 -23.45 3.18 -0.84
N LEU A 229 -24.22 2.56 0.07
CA LEU A 229 -24.13 1.11 0.33
C LEU A 229 -24.47 0.29 -0.91
N ALA A 230 -25.51 0.69 -1.64
CA ALA A 230 -25.90 0.03 -2.89
C ALA A 230 -24.89 0.25 -4.02
N ILE A 231 -24.38 1.47 -4.21
CA ILE A 231 -23.29 1.75 -5.17
C ILE A 231 -22.04 0.93 -4.83
N ASN A 232 -21.69 0.85 -3.56
CA ASN A 232 -20.56 0.05 -3.10
C ASN A 232 -20.78 -1.46 -3.22
N SER A 233 -21.97 -1.92 -3.63
CA SER A 233 -22.29 -3.32 -3.88
C SER A 233 -22.43 -3.64 -5.38
N LEU A 234 -22.20 -2.65 -6.26
CA LEU A 234 -22.40 -2.75 -7.71
C LEU A 234 -21.63 -3.91 -8.35
N TYR A 235 -20.39 -4.16 -7.91
CA TYR A 235 -19.59 -5.26 -8.40
C TYR A 235 -20.19 -6.63 -8.03
N VAL A 236 -20.84 -6.76 -6.87
CA VAL A 236 -21.51 -8.00 -6.49
C VAL A 236 -22.76 -8.19 -7.34
N TYR A 237 -23.50 -7.12 -7.64
CA TYR A 237 -24.65 -7.22 -8.54
C TYR A 237 -24.23 -7.65 -9.95
N ALA A 238 -23.28 -6.95 -10.56
CA ALA A 238 -22.78 -7.27 -11.90
C ALA A 238 -22.12 -8.66 -11.97
N TYR A 239 -21.49 -9.10 -10.87
CA TYR A 239 -20.98 -10.47 -10.72
C TYR A 239 -22.08 -11.52 -10.64
N SER A 240 -23.26 -11.19 -10.10
CA SER A 240 -24.30 -12.17 -9.76
C SER A 240 -25.45 -12.23 -10.77
N VAL A 241 -25.37 -11.54 -11.91
CA VAL A 241 -26.41 -11.59 -12.95
C VAL A 241 -26.05 -12.57 -14.06
N ASP A 242 -27.05 -13.19 -14.67
CA ASP A 242 -26.87 -14.14 -15.78
C ASP A 242 -26.51 -13.45 -17.10
N ALA A 243 -26.97 -12.21 -17.30
CA ALA A 243 -26.67 -11.43 -18.49
C ALA A 243 -26.48 -9.95 -18.17
N LEU A 244 -25.48 -9.35 -18.79
CA LEU A 244 -25.30 -7.90 -18.81
C LEU A 244 -25.57 -7.40 -20.23
N ILE A 245 -26.57 -6.53 -20.38
CA ILE A 245 -26.94 -5.94 -21.67
C ILE A 245 -26.58 -4.46 -21.66
N ILE A 246 -25.69 -4.08 -22.59
CA ILE A 246 -25.28 -2.70 -22.83
C ILE A 246 -26.35 -2.02 -23.68
N ILE A 247 -26.96 -0.97 -23.12
CA ILE A 247 -27.94 -0.12 -23.78
C ILE A 247 -27.29 1.24 -24.04
N ALA A 248 -26.76 1.42 -25.25
CA ALA A 248 -26.12 2.65 -25.68
C ALA A 248 -26.58 3.09 -27.09
N PRO A 249 -27.89 3.20 -27.35
CA PRO A 249 -28.37 3.77 -28.60
C PRO A 249 -27.92 5.23 -28.74
N GLU A 250 -27.93 5.74 -29.96
CA GLU A 250 -27.67 7.16 -30.22
C GLU A 250 -28.75 8.02 -29.56
N THR A 251 -28.32 8.92 -28.67
CA THR A 251 -29.16 9.93 -28.01
C THR A 251 -28.34 11.19 -27.74
N VAL A 252 -28.94 12.20 -27.12
CA VAL A 252 -28.30 13.48 -26.83
C VAL A 252 -28.44 13.80 -25.35
N HIS A 253 -27.32 14.14 -24.70
CA HIS A 253 -27.34 14.57 -23.31
C HIS A 253 -28.10 15.89 -23.17
N GLN A 254 -29.15 15.91 -22.35
CA GLN A 254 -30.15 16.97 -22.30
C GLN A 254 -29.55 18.35 -21.98
N GLN A 255 -28.53 18.43 -21.10
CA GLN A 255 -27.94 19.69 -20.66
C GLN A 255 -26.76 20.16 -21.52
N THR A 256 -26.01 19.22 -22.11
CA THR A 256 -24.75 19.57 -22.80
C THR A 256 -24.89 19.53 -24.32
N GLY A 257 -25.95 18.92 -24.84
CA GLY A 257 -26.11 18.67 -26.27
C GLY A 257 -25.09 17.66 -26.82
N GLN A 258 -24.31 17.01 -25.96
CA GLN A 258 -23.32 16.04 -26.39
C GLN A 258 -24.02 14.77 -26.91
N GLU A 259 -23.60 14.29 -28.06
CA GLU A 259 -24.01 12.99 -28.59
C GLU A 259 -23.56 11.88 -27.65
N LEU A 260 -24.51 11.04 -27.27
CA LEU A 260 -24.29 9.85 -26.48
C LEU A 260 -24.55 8.63 -27.36
N GLY A 261 -23.75 7.61 -27.14
CA GLY A 261 -23.78 6.36 -27.88
C GLY A 261 -22.67 5.43 -27.40
N ILE A 262 -22.38 4.42 -28.19
CA ILE A 262 -21.47 3.34 -27.82
C ILE A 262 -20.05 3.84 -27.46
N ASP A 263 -19.53 4.82 -28.20
CA ASP A 263 -18.19 5.37 -27.97
C ASP A 263 -18.12 6.18 -26.67
N SER A 264 -19.13 7.01 -26.41
CA SER A 264 -19.24 7.74 -25.13
C SER A 264 -19.43 6.79 -23.94
N TYR A 265 -20.14 5.67 -24.14
CA TYR A 265 -20.43 4.70 -23.10
C TYR A 265 -19.16 3.99 -22.60
N LYS A 266 -18.27 3.56 -23.51
CA LYS A 266 -16.98 2.93 -23.19
C LYS A 266 -16.10 3.78 -22.28
N ASN A 267 -16.23 5.10 -22.35
CA ASN A 267 -15.42 6.03 -21.59
C ASN A 267 -15.93 6.29 -20.15
N ARG A 268 -17.10 5.78 -19.76
CA ARG A 268 -17.66 6.03 -18.42
C ARG A 268 -17.09 5.05 -17.39
N VAL A 269 -16.55 5.56 -16.29
CA VAL A 269 -15.86 4.75 -15.27
C VAL A 269 -16.76 3.64 -14.70
N TRP A 270 -18.00 3.97 -14.31
CA TRP A 270 -18.90 2.99 -13.69
C TRP A 270 -19.30 1.87 -14.63
N THR A 271 -19.54 2.16 -15.91
CA THR A 271 -19.88 1.15 -16.92
C THR A 271 -18.71 0.20 -17.16
N ARG A 272 -17.46 0.69 -17.11
CA ARG A 272 -16.26 -0.17 -17.18
C ARG A 272 -16.15 -1.10 -15.97
N VAL A 273 -16.46 -0.61 -14.76
CA VAL A 273 -16.44 -1.41 -13.52
C VAL A 273 -17.47 -2.54 -13.58
N GLU A 274 -18.69 -2.24 -14.00
CA GLU A 274 -19.77 -3.23 -14.17
C GLU A 274 -19.35 -4.35 -15.14
N GLN A 275 -18.81 -3.97 -16.29
CA GLN A 275 -18.32 -4.90 -17.30
C GLN A 275 -17.19 -5.77 -16.75
N VAL A 276 -16.17 -5.19 -16.11
CA VAL A 276 -15.04 -5.96 -15.55
C VAL A 276 -15.52 -6.94 -14.48
N ALA A 277 -16.45 -6.54 -13.61
CA ALA A 277 -17.01 -7.43 -12.60
C ALA A 277 -17.75 -8.61 -13.23
N HIS A 278 -18.62 -8.36 -14.22
CA HIS A 278 -19.37 -9.40 -14.91
C HIS A 278 -18.46 -10.36 -15.71
N LEU A 279 -17.52 -9.80 -16.48
CA LEU A 279 -16.57 -10.57 -17.30
C LEU A 279 -15.67 -11.49 -16.47
N SER A 280 -15.29 -11.04 -15.27
CA SER A 280 -14.49 -11.83 -14.34
C SER A 280 -15.24 -13.07 -13.82
N ALA A 281 -16.58 -13.03 -13.84
CA ALA A 281 -17.45 -14.10 -13.36
C ALA A 281 -17.85 -15.07 -14.49
N HIS A 282 -18.26 -14.53 -15.63
CA HIS A 282 -18.98 -15.30 -16.66
C HIS A 282 -18.24 -15.38 -18.01
N GLY A 283 -17.12 -14.66 -18.17
CA GLY A 283 -16.49 -14.49 -19.48
C GLY A 283 -17.32 -13.57 -20.38
N ILE A 284 -17.16 -13.70 -21.71
CA ILE A 284 -17.76 -12.78 -22.69
C ILE A 284 -19.15 -13.20 -23.16
N ASP A 285 -19.53 -14.47 -23.01
CA ASP A 285 -20.68 -15.06 -23.71
C ASP A 285 -22.03 -14.50 -23.21
N SER A 286 -22.06 -13.98 -21.98
CA SER A 286 -23.22 -13.36 -21.33
C SER A 286 -23.21 -11.82 -21.35
N LEU A 287 -22.20 -11.22 -21.98
CA LEU A 287 -22.09 -9.78 -22.16
C LEU A 287 -22.60 -9.40 -23.56
N TYR A 288 -23.74 -8.73 -23.60
CA TYR A 288 -24.40 -8.33 -24.84
C TYR A 288 -24.33 -6.82 -25.05
N TYR A 289 -24.32 -6.40 -26.30
CA TYR A 289 -24.65 -5.03 -26.67
C TYR A 289 -25.87 -5.00 -27.58
N TYR A 290 -26.74 -4.03 -27.32
CA TYR A 290 -27.97 -3.85 -28.07
C TYR A 290 -27.73 -3.15 -29.40
N THR A 291 -28.28 -3.71 -30.47
CA THR A 291 -28.48 -3.04 -31.76
C THR A 291 -29.96 -3.08 -32.13
N PRO A 292 -30.46 -2.15 -32.96
CA PRO A 292 -31.83 -2.21 -33.45
C PRO A 292 -32.17 -3.52 -34.18
N THR A 293 -31.16 -4.21 -34.71
CA THR A 293 -31.29 -5.49 -35.44
C THR A 293 -31.16 -6.72 -34.56
N GLY A 294 -30.69 -6.61 -33.31
CA GLY A 294 -30.54 -7.77 -32.43
C GLY A 294 -29.68 -7.54 -31.18
N LEU A 295 -29.41 -8.64 -30.47
CA LEU A 295 -28.46 -8.69 -29.37
C LEU A 295 -27.18 -9.41 -29.81
N GLU A 296 -26.10 -8.66 -29.83
CA GLU A 296 -24.78 -9.16 -30.22
C GLU A 296 -23.91 -9.39 -29.00
N VAL A 297 -23.16 -10.48 -29.00
CA VAL A 297 -22.19 -10.78 -27.94
C VAL A 297 -20.99 -9.87 -28.14
N VAL A 298 -20.50 -9.31 -27.04
CA VAL A 298 -19.33 -8.44 -27.06
C VAL A 298 -18.08 -9.23 -27.46
N ASP A 299 -17.26 -8.66 -28.34
CA ASP A 299 -16.04 -9.32 -28.83
C ASP A 299 -14.81 -9.06 -27.93
N LYS A 300 -13.70 -9.75 -28.22
CA LYS A 300 -12.44 -9.54 -27.49
C LYS A 300 -11.83 -8.15 -27.73
N LYS A 301 -12.16 -7.49 -28.85
CA LYS A 301 -11.63 -6.16 -29.16
C LYS A 301 -12.23 -5.12 -28.22
N TRP A 302 -13.52 -5.25 -27.92
CA TRP A 302 -14.21 -4.44 -26.94
C TRP A 302 -13.53 -4.47 -25.57
N LEU A 303 -13.08 -5.65 -25.12
CA LEU A 303 -12.36 -5.78 -23.85
C LEU A 303 -11.09 -4.94 -23.81
N MET A 304 -10.36 -4.88 -24.93
CA MET A 304 -9.13 -4.08 -25.04
C MET A 304 -9.41 -2.57 -25.00
N ASP A 305 -10.62 -2.16 -25.41
CA ASP A 305 -11.03 -0.75 -25.33
C ASP A 305 -11.51 -0.37 -23.91
N VAL A 306 -11.98 -1.35 -23.12
CA VAL A 306 -12.66 -1.16 -21.83
C VAL A 306 -11.78 -1.50 -20.63
N ILE A 307 -10.76 -2.35 -20.76
CA ILE A 307 -9.80 -2.70 -19.70
C ILE A 307 -8.50 -1.95 -19.94
#